data_AF-A0A225CEW9-F1
#
_entry.id   AF-A0A225CEW9-F1
#
_cell.length_a   1.000
_cell.length_b   1.000
_cell.length_c   1.000
_cell.angle_alpha   90.00
_cell.angle_beta   90.00
_cell.angle_gamma   90.00
#
_symmetry.space_group_name_H-M   'P 1'
#
loop_
_entity.id
_entity.type
_entity.pdbx_description
1 polymer ?
#
loop_
_entity_poly.entity_id
_entity_poly.type
_entity_poly.pdbx_seq_one_letter_code
_entity_poly.pdbx_strand_id
1 'polypeptide(L)'
;MTTAPTHPPATRPAPGTREGGPGAIPRSGITRRVAALDVIRGVALCGIMLVNIGPQTRFGTAAGFYEMAALGSTSGWLQLLVQQRFFPVFALLFGIGFALIVESAERRSARPRLVLLRRLLILLAIAIPFEFLQHGSALLPYALAGLVVLLPSTWLPRALTAVAAIALVVISVVVAGGGLTLVPGMLLLGSALTRYGVVAAIGRARRGSAVVLVVALAAAVPLVAWQVTTIADSGFSTESAAAGLALAVAYVALLSLLMTTRAARALEVAFAPLGRMTLTNYVLGAPLMLAAGAVLDLPHATSWTPMLLAVVVILVLQAVASALWLRAFAQGPLEWLWRWGTWGTRGPFRRAR
;
A
#
# COMPACT_ATOMS: atom_id res chain seq x y z
N MET A 1 1.23 69.02 -49.24
CA MET A 1 2.45 68.53 -48.55
C MET A 1 2.14 68.51 -47.07
N THR A 2 2.05 67.30 -46.54
CA THR A 2 1.38 66.93 -45.28
C THR A 2 2.35 67.02 -44.12
N THR A 3 2.05 67.80 -43.08
CA THR A 3 2.81 67.83 -41.82
C THR A 3 1.93 67.28 -40.69
N ALA A 4 2.29 66.08 -40.22
CA ALA A 4 1.64 65.38 -39.12
C ALA A 4 2.19 65.87 -37.77
N PRO A 5 1.38 65.94 -36.70
CA PRO A 5 1.85 66.30 -35.37
C PRO A 5 2.55 65.12 -34.67
N THR A 6 3.67 65.43 -34.02
CA THR A 6 4.53 64.52 -33.26
C THR A 6 3.91 64.17 -31.90
N HIS A 7 3.69 62.87 -31.65
CA HIS A 7 3.34 62.35 -30.32
C HIS A 7 4.56 62.40 -29.38
N PRO A 8 4.40 62.76 -28.09
CA PRO A 8 5.47 62.65 -27.10
C PRO A 8 5.70 61.18 -26.67
N PRO A 9 6.92 60.83 -26.21
CA PRO A 9 7.28 59.45 -25.90
C PRO A 9 6.59 58.94 -24.62
N ALA A 10 6.08 57.71 -24.70
CA ALA A 10 5.51 56.99 -23.57
C ALA A 10 6.58 56.78 -22.48
N THR A 11 6.37 57.40 -21.33
CA THR A 11 7.13 57.13 -20.10
C THR A 11 6.89 55.69 -19.65
N ARG A 12 7.91 54.84 -19.72
CA ARG A 12 7.90 53.52 -19.06
C ARG A 12 7.74 53.72 -17.55
N PRO A 13 6.79 53.07 -16.88
CA PRO A 13 6.80 53.07 -15.42
C PRO A 13 7.96 52.18 -14.93
N ALA A 14 8.68 52.69 -13.93
CA ALA A 14 9.73 51.98 -13.22
C ALA A 14 9.22 50.66 -12.60
N PRO A 15 10.08 49.64 -12.41
CA PRO A 15 9.69 48.41 -11.74
C PRO A 15 9.50 48.68 -10.25
N GLY A 16 8.29 49.09 -9.88
CA GLY A 16 7.84 49.21 -8.51
C GLY A 16 7.80 47.86 -7.81
N THR A 17 8.51 47.79 -6.70
CA THR A 17 8.42 46.83 -5.61
C THR A 17 6.99 46.30 -5.42
N ARG A 18 6.78 45.01 -5.71
CA ARG A 18 5.58 44.29 -5.25
C ARG A 18 5.73 44.01 -3.76
N GLU A 19 5.20 44.92 -2.96
CA GLU A 19 4.93 44.71 -1.56
C GLU A 19 4.01 43.49 -1.35
N GLY A 20 4.31 42.73 -0.30
CA GLY A 20 3.64 41.50 0.05
C GLY A 20 2.18 41.71 0.42
N GLY A 21 1.29 41.07 -0.33
CA GLY A 21 -0.11 40.89 0.08
C GLY A 21 -0.20 39.92 1.27
N PRO A 22 -0.99 40.23 2.32
CA PRO A 22 -1.26 39.32 3.42
C PRO A 22 -2.17 38.19 2.93
N GLY A 23 -1.59 37.00 2.73
CA GLY A 23 -2.35 35.83 2.26
C GLY A 23 -1.56 34.81 1.44
N ALA A 24 -0.28 35.08 1.14
CA ALA A 24 0.59 34.07 0.57
C ALA A 24 0.98 33.04 1.66
N ILE A 25 0.21 31.96 1.76
CA ILE A 25 0.60 30.77 2.53
C ILE A 25 2.03 30.41 2.10
N PRO A 26 3.00 30.33 3.03
CA PRO A 26 4.36 29.98 2.66
C PRO A 26 4.33 28.61 1.98
N ARG A 27 4.73 28.58 0.71
CA ARG A 27 5.01 27.35 -0.02
C ARG A 27 6.32 26.78 0.54
N SER A 28 6.26 26.19 1.74
CA SER A 28 7.31 25.29 2.20
C SER A 28 7.24 24.04 1.31
N GLY A 29 8.17 24.00 0.35
CA GLY A 29 8.28 23.00 -0.69
C GLY A 29 8.51 21.58 -0.17
N ILE A 30 8.46 20.66 -1.13
CA ILE A 30 8.39 19.20 -1.01
C ILE A 30 6.93 18.74 -0.92
N THR A 31 6.47 18.17 -2.04
CA THR A 31 5.21 17.43 -2.22
C THR A 31 4.83 16.76 -0.91
N ARG A 32 3.73 17.17 -0.28
CA ARG A 32 3.30 16.74 1.05
C ARG A 32 2.96 15.25 1.01
N ARG A 33 3.99 14.39 1.04
CA ARG A 33 3.86 12.94 1.14
C ARG A 33 3.09 12.68 2.42
N VAL A 34 2.02 11.91 2.31
CA VAL A 34 1.24 11.53 3.48
C VAL A 34 2.06 10.48 4.21
N ALA A 35 2.84 10.90 5.22
CA ALA A 35 3.72 10.02 6.00
C ALA A 35 2.96 8.81 6.55
N ALA A 36 1.68 9.00 6.91
CA ALA A 36 0.79 7.92 7.32
C ALA A 36 0.63 6.82 6.26
N LEU A 37 0.59 7.14 4.96
CA LEU A 37 0.52 6.10 3.92
C LEU A 37 1.80 5.26 3.87
N ASP A 38 2.96 5.88 4.07
CA ASP A 38 4.23 5.16 4.12
C ASP A 38 4.28 4.25 5.36
N VAL A 39 3.81 4.72 6.52
CA VAL A 39 3.70 3.89 7.73
C VAL A 39 2.72 2.72 7.52
N ILE A 40 1.52 2.98 7.02
CA ILE A 40 0.50 1.94 6.81
C ILE A 40 1.02 0.89 5.81
N ARG A 41 1.73 1.31 4.75
CA ARG A 41 2.39 0.36 3.82
C ARG A 41 3.45 -0.48 4.52
N GLY A 42 4.28 0.13 5.37
CA GLY A 42 5.31 -0.58 6.13
C GLY A 42 4.73 -1.63 7.08
N VAL A 43 3.66 -1.28 7.81
CA VAL A 43 2.95 -2.23 8.68
C VAL A 43 2.27 -3.33 7.87
N ALA A 44 1.62 -2.98 6.75
CA ALA A 44 1.01 -3.97 5.87
C ALA A 44 2.04 -4.96 5.32
N LEU A 45 3.22 -4.49 4.92
CA LEU A 45 4.31 -5.34 4.46
C LEU A 45 4.75 -6.34 5.54
N CYS A 46 4.81 -5.93 6.82
CA CYS A 46 5.14 -6.83 7.93
C CYS A 46 4.13 -7.98 8.03
N GLY A 47 2.84 -7.66 7.98
CA GLY A 47 1.78 -8.65 8.03
C GLY A 47 1.77 -9.57 6.81
N ILE A 48 2.04 -9.05 5.61
CA ILE A 48 2.13 -9.86 4.39
C ILE A 48 3.29 -10.84 4.46
N MET A 49 4.45 -10.45 5.00
CA MET A 49 5.57 -11.38 5.16
C MET A 49 5.24 -12.52 6.14
N LEU A 50 4.54 -12.20 7.24
CA LEU A 50 4.12 -13.20 8.22
C LEU A 50 3.16 -14.24 7.62
N VAL A 51 2.28 -13.84 6.70
CA VAL A 51 1.39 -14.77 5.97
C VAL A 51 2.16 -15.62 4.96
N ASN A 52 3.18 -15.04 4.33
CA ASN A 52 3.88 -15.69 3.23
C ASN A 52 5.00 -16.63 3.66
N ILE A 53 5.59 -16.46 4.85
CA ILE A 53 6.77 -17.25 5.23
C ILE A 53 6.46 -18.75 5.28
N GLY A 54 5.32 -19.15 5.86
CA GLY A 54 4.96 -20.57 6.02
C GLY A 54 4.89 -21.30 4.67
N PRO A 55 4.05 -20.83 3.73
CA PRO A 55 4.00 -21.38 2.37
C PRO A 55 5.35 -21.29 1.63
N GLN A 56 6.07 -20.17 1.75
CA GLN A 56 7.34 -19.96 1.05
C GLN A 56 8.42 -20.94 1.50
N THR A 57 8.48 -21.27 2.78
CA THR A 57 9.50 -22.16 3.36
C THR A 57 9.04 -23.60 3.52
N ARG A 58 7.82 -23.93 3.09
CA ARG A 58 7.18 -25.24 3.30
C ARG A 58 7.22 -25.67 4.77
N PHE A 59 6.99 -24.71 5.67
CA PHE A 59 7.16 -24.87 7.11
C PHE A 59 6.42 -26.12 7.63
N GLY A 60 7.13 -26.95 8.39
CA GLY A 60 6.59 -28.14 9.06
C GLY A 60 6.17 -29.30 8.15
N THR A 61 6.16 -29.13 6.82
CA THR A 61 5.64 -30.14 5.89
C THR A 61 6.44 -31.45 5.89
N ALA A 62 7.76 -31.39 6.05
CA ALA A 62 8.62 -32.57 6.07
C ALA A 62 8.58 -33.28 7.44
N ALA A 63 8.35 -32.54 8.52
CA ALA A 63 8.13 -33.10 9.86
C ALA A 63 6.69 -33.61 10.09
N GLY A 64 5.77 -33.39 9.15
CA GLY A 64 4.34 -33.65 9.37
C GLY A 64 3.73 -32.77 10.47
N PHE A 65 4.34 -31.61 10.74
CA PHE A 65 3.86 -30.68 11.76
C PHE A 65 2.66 -29.88 11.22
N TYR A 66 1.46 -30.29 11.63
CA TYR A 66 0.21 -29.62 11.31
C TYR A 66 -0.52 -29.27 12.62
N GLU A 67 -0.62 -27.98 12.92
CA GLU A 67 -1.39 -27.49 14.07
C GLU A 67 -2.73 -26.93 13.59
N MET A 68 -3.82 -27.65 13.88
CA MET A 68 -5.18 -27.19 13.57
C MET A 68 -5.47 -25.85 14.25
N ALA A 69 -6.17 -24.97 13.54
CA ALA A 69 -6.51 -23.65 14.05
C ALA A 69 -7.56 -23.75 15.16
N ALA A 70 -7.23 -23.18 16.32
CA ALA A 70 -8.07 -23.12 17.50
C ALA A 70 -7.73 -21.87 18.32
N LEU A 71 -8.63 -21.43 19.21
CA LEU A 71 -8.42 -20.22 20.03
C LEU A 71 -7.18 -20.30 20.95
N GLY A 72 -6.72 -21.51 21.29
CA GLY A 72 -5.51 -21.73 22.07
C GLY A 72 -4.24 -21.97 21.24
N SER A 73 -4.36 -22.08 19.92
CA SER A 73 -3.25 -22.47 19.04
C SER A 73 -2.60 -21.28 18.35
N THR A 74 -1.33 -21.42 17.98
CA THR A 74 -0.62 -20.34 17.27
C THR A 74 -1.23 -20.11 15.90
N SER A 75 -1.60 -21.20 15.20
CA SER A 75 -2.29 -21.12 13.91
C SER A 75 -3.64 -20.38 13.99
N GLY A 76 -4.42 -20.59 15.05
CA GLY A 76 -5.69 -19.88 15.24
C GLY A 76 -5.51 -18.37 15.42
N TRP A 77 -4.54 -17.94 16.23
CA TRP A 77 -4.24 -16.50 16.37
C TRP A 77 -3.73 -15.87 15.07
N LEU A 78 -2.90 -16.57 14.30
CA LEU A 78 -2.46 -16.11 12.99
C LEU A 78 -3.64 -15.99 12.01
N GLN A 79 -4.58 -16.93 12.03
CA GLN A 79 -5.80 -16.87 11.23
C GLN A 79 -6.71 -15.71 11.63
N LEU A 80 -6.84 -15.40 12.93
CA LEU A 80 -7.71 -14.33 13.42
C LEU A 80 -7.14 -12.92 13.25
N LEU A 81 -5.82 -12.75 13.41
CA LEU A 81 -5.19 -11.43 13.46
C LEU A 81 -4.47 -11.04 12.16
N VAL A 82 -4.03 -12.02 11.36
CA VAL A 82 -3.07 -11.81 10.27
C VAL A 82 -3.63 -12.23 8.91
N GLN A 83 -4.03 -13.49 8.76
CA GLN A 83 -4.52 -14.07 7.50
C GLN A 83 -5.68 -13.24 6.93
N GLN A 84 -5.75 -12.86 5.65
CA GLN A 84 -6.84 -12.01 5.08
C GLN A 84 -6.96 -10.56 5.61
N ARG A 85 -6.16 -10.10 6.58
CA ARG A 85 -6.30 -8.72 7.13
C ARG A 85 -5.37 -7.74 6.43
N PHE A 86 -4.13 -8.16 6.19
CA PHE A 86 -3.12 -7.28 5.59
C PHE A 86 -3.19 -7.23 4.06
N PHE A 87 -3.72 -8.29 3.44
CA PHE A 87 -3.87 -8.36 1.99
C PHE A 87 -4.83 -7.29 1.42
N PRO A 88 -6.05 -7.09 1.97
CA PRO A 88 -6.92 -6.00 1.54
C PRO A 88 -6.31 -4.61 1.77
N VAL A 89 -5.61 -4.41 2.88
CA VAL A 89 -4.89 -3.15 3.16
C VAL A 89 -3.84 -2.89 2.09
N PHE A 90 -3.04 -3.90 1.75
CA PHE A 90 -2.00 -3.78 0.72
C PHE A 90 -2.60 -3.47 -0.67
N ALA A 91 -3.66 -4.17 -1.05
CA ALA A 91 -4.39 -3.92 -2.31
C ALA A 91 -4.99 -2.49 -2.34
N LEU A 92 -5.62 -2.04 -1.25
CA LEU A 92 -6.17 -0.68 -1.14
C LEU A 92 -5.11 0.40 -1.37
N LEU A 93 -3.96 0.27 -0.70
CA LEU A 93 -2.85 1.22 -0.79
C LEU A 93 -2.20 1.24 -2.18
N PHE A 94 -2.28 0.12 -2.89
CA PHE A 94 -1.85 0.01 -4.27
C PHE A 94 -2.79 0.79 -5.20
N GLY A 95 -4.10 0.64 -5.01
CA GLY A 95 -5.14 1.43 -5.70
C GLY A 95 -4.99 2.93 -5.47
N ILE A 96 -4.75 3.34 -4.22
CA ILE A 96 -4.43 4.73 -3.85
C ILE A 96 -3.17 5.21 -4.60
N GLY A 97 -2.10 4.41 -4.59
CA GLY A 97 -0.84 4.77 -5.23
C GLY A 97 -0.96 5.04 -6.72
N PHE A 98 -1.77 4.25 -7.43
CA PHE A 98 -2.05 4.47 -8.84
C PHE A 98 -2.95 5.65 -9.12
N ALA A 99 -4.00 5.87 -8.32
CA ALA A 99 -4.86 7.03 -8.49
C ALA A 99 -4.09 8.35 -8.28
N LEU A 100 -3.19 8.40 -7.30
CA LEU A 100 -2.27 9.54 -7.11
C LEU A 100 -1.31 9.74 -8.29
N ILE A 101 -0.89 8.66 -8.97
CA ILE A 101 -0.10 8.74 -10.21
C ILE A 101 -0.93 9.37 -11.33
N VAL A 102 -2.18 8.95 -11.50
CA VAL A 102 -3.09 9.51 -12.51
C VAL A 102 -3.28 11.01 -12.27
N GLU A 103 -3.61 11.43 -11.05
CA GLU A 103 -3.72 12.86 -10.69
C GLU A 103 -2.40 13.63 -10.93
N SER A 104 -1.26 12.98 -10.66
CA SER A 104 0.04 13.58 -10.97
C SER A 104 0.31 13.67 -12.47
N ALA A 105 -0.19 12.73 -13.27
CA ALA A 105 0.02 12.68 -14.71
C ALA A 105 -0.90 13.66 -15.43
N GLU A 106 -2.14 13.84 -14.97
CA GLU A 106 -3.07 14.85 -15.49
C GLU A 106 -2.49 16.27 -15.39
N ARG A 107 -1.68 16.52 -14.36
CA ARG A 107 -0.98 17.82 -14.17
C ARG A 107 0.30 17.99 -15.00
N ARG A 108 0.86 16.93 -15.58
CA ARG A 108 2.24 16.92 -16.12
C ARG A 108 2.41 16.32 -17.51
N SER A 109 1.42 15.60 -18.00
CA SER A 109 1.50 14.81 -19.23
C SER A 109 0.23 14.99 -20.05
N ALA A 110 0.38 15.13 -21.36
CA ALA A 110 -0.74 15.16 -22.29
C ALA A 110 -1.52 13.82 -22.35
N ARG A 111 -0.92 12.70 -21.90
CA ARG A 111 -1.51 11.35 -21.96
C ARG A 111 -1.42 10.64 -20.60
N PRO A 112 -2.23 11.02 -19.60
CA PRO A 112 -2.14 10.47 -18.24
C PRO A 112 -2.39 8.96 -18.18
N ARG A 113 -3.33 8.45 -18.99
CA ARG A 113 -3.65 7.02 -19.06
C ARG A 113 -2.50 6.18 -19.60
N LEU A 114 -1.69 6.72 -20.52
CA LEU A 114 -0.50 6.04 -21.02
C LEU A 114 0.57 5.91 -19.93
N VAL A 115 0.69 6.90 -19.03
CA VAL A 115 1.59 6.83 -17.88
C VAL A 115 1.16 5.70 -16.94
N LEU A 116 -0.14 5.57 -16.65
CA LEU A 116 -0.68 4.47 -15.86
C LEU A 116 -0.47 3.11 -16.56
N LEU A 117 -0.76 3.02 -17.86
CA LEU A 117 -0.56 1.80 -18.64
C LEU A 117 0.91 1.34 -18.60
N ARG A 118 1.87 2.23 -18.89
CA ARG A 118 3.30 1.91 -18.79
C ARG A 118 3.67 1.40 -17.41
N ARG A 119 3.19 2.08 -16.36
CA ARG A 119 3.44 1.70 -14.97
C ARG A 119 2.94 0.28 -14.66
N LEU A 120 1.74 -0.06 -15.14
CA LEU A 120 1.15 -1.39 -14.98
C LEU A 120 1.89 -2.45 -15.79
N LEU A 121 2.31 -2.15 -17.02
CA LEU A 121 3.08 -3.07 -17.86
C LEU A 121 4.48 -3.35 -17.27
N ILE A 122 5.14 -2.35 -16.69
CA ILE A 122 6.43 -2.56 -16.01
C ILE A 122 6.25 -3.38 -14.75
N LEU A 123 5.18 -3.11 -13.99
CA LEU A 123 4.84 -3.91 -12.83
C LEU A 123 4.59 -5.37 -13.24
N LEU A 124 3.86 -5.59 -14.33
CA LEU A 124 3.61 -6.92 -14.89
C LEU A 124 4.94 -7.61 -15.28
N ALA A 125 5.84 -6.87 -15.92
CA ALA A 125 7.17 -7.38 -16.29
C ALA A 125 8.06 -7.73 -15.08
N ILE A 126 7.86 -7.07 -13.93
CA ILE A 126 8.50 -7.44 -12.65
C ILE A 126 7.78 -8.63 -12.01
N ALA A 127 6.45 -8.67 -12.11
CA ALA A 127 5.61 -9.66 -11.46
C ALA A 127 5.78 -11.06 -12.06
N ILE A 128 5.87 -11.18 -13.39
CA ILE A 128 6.04 -12.47 -14.09
C ILE A 128 7.26 -13.25 -13.58
N PRO A 129 8.49 -12.72 -13.62
CA PRO A 129 9.66 -13.44 -13.11
C PRO A 129 9.57 -13.67 -11.59
N PHE A 130 8.95 -12.75 -10.85
CA PHE A 130 8.79 -12.88 -9.41
C PHE A 130 7.84 -14.02 -9.01
N GLU A 131 6.81 -14.30 -9.81
CA GLU A 131 5.87 -15.40 -9.58
C GLU A 131 6.56 -16.77 -9.55
N PHE A 132 7.63 -16.94 -10.33
CA PHE A 132 8.44 -18.17 -10.29
C PHE A 132 9.23 -18.32 -8.99
N LEU A 133 9.58 -17.21 -8.34
CA LEU A 133 10.29 -17.21 -7.05
C LEU A 133 9.33 -17.40 -5.87
N GLN A 134 8.16 -16.80 -5.96
CA GLN A 134 7.09 -16.88 -4.96
C GLN A 134 5.77 -17.14 -5.67
N HIS A 135 5.32 -18.39 -5.61
CA HIS A 135 4.02 -18.78 -6.16
C HIS A 135 2.89 -18.16 -5.33
N GLY A 136 1.86 -17.66 -6.01
CA GLY A 136 0.75 -16.93 -5.39
C GLY A 136 1.14 -15.51 -4.97
N SER A 137 2.06 -14.87 -5.69
CA SER A 137 2.50 -13.51 -5.35
C SER A 137 1.35 -12.51 -5.51
N ALA A 138 1.35 -11.46 -4.69
CA ALA A 138 0.40 -10.37 -4.84
C ALA A 138 0.67 -9.51 -6.10
N LEU A 139 1.89 -9.49 -6.64
CA LEU A 139 2.28 -8.56 -7.70
C LEU A 139 1.55 -8.83 -9.01
N LEU A 140 1.44 -10.10 -9.40
CA LEU A 140 0.82 -10.49 -10.67
C LEU A 140 -0.68 -10.16 -10.70
N PRO A 141 -1.50 -10.58 -9.69
CA PRO A 141 -2.89 -10.16 -9.59
C PRO A 141 -3.07 -8.64 -9.58
N TYR A 142 -2.14 -7.90 -8.96
CA TYR A 142 -2.27 -6.44 -8.85
C TYR A 142 -2.00 -5.75 -10.20
N ALA A 143 -1.04 -6.24 -10.96
CA ALA A 143 -0.76 -5.75 -12.31
C ALA A 143 -1.93 -6.03 -13.26
N LEU A 144 -2.46 -7.25 -13.24
CA LEU A 144 -3.59 -7.67 -14.07
C LEU A 144 -4.88 -6.92 -13.70
N ALA A 145 -5.25 -6.91 -12.41
CA ALA A 145 -6.42 -6.17 -11.95
C ALA A 145 -6.29 -4.66 -12.19
N GLY A 146 -5.06 -4.12 -12.08
CA GLY A 146 -4.79 -2.73 -12.44
C GLY A 146 -5.06 -2.45 -13.93
N LEU A 147 -4.69 -3.37 -14.82
CA LEU A 147 -4.93 -3.24 -16.26
C LEU A 147 -6.41 -3.39 -16.62
N VAL A 148 -7.08 -4.39 -16.03
CA VAL A 148 -8.46 -4.77 -16.38
C VAL A 148 -9.49 -3.88 -15.71
N VAL A 149 -9.22 -3.38 -14.51
CA VAL A 149 -10.23 -2.67 -13.71
C VAL A 149 -9.83 -1.24 -13.44
N LEU A 150 -8.58 -1.01 -12.99
CA LEU A 150 -8.17 0.33 -12.61
C LEU A 150 -7.97 1.27 -13.80
N LEU A 151 -7.36 0.79 -14.90
CA LEU A 151 -7.19 1.59 -16.11
C LEU A 151 -8.56 2.00 -16.69
N PRO A 152 -9.53 1.07 -16.93
CA PRO A 152 -10.93 1.40 -17.28
C PRO A 152 -11.63 2.36 -16.33
N SER A 153 -11.35 2.29 -15.03
CA SER A 153 -11.95 3.21 -14.07
C SER A 153 -11.59 4.69 -14.32
N THR A 154 -10.51 4.99 -15.04
CA THR A 154 -10.09 6.37 -15.35
C THR A 154 -10.99 7.09 -16.36
N TRP A 155 -11.92 6.37 -17.00
CA TRP A 155 -12.95 6.95 -17.85
C TRP A 155 -14.30 7.09 -17.12
N LEU A 156 -14.45 6.46 -15.96
CA LEU A 156 -15.71 6.43 -15.22
C LEU A 156 -15.81 7.59 -14.22
N PRO A 157 -17.02 8.09 -13.94
CA PRO A 157 -17.23 9.06 -12.87
C PRO A 157 -16.89 8.45 -11.51
N ARG A 158 -16.53 9.31 -10.54
CA ARG A 158 -16.13 8.89 -9.19
C ARG A 158 -17.19 8.06 -8.46
N ALA A 159 -18.47 8.38 -8.67
CA ALA A 159 -19.59 7.64 -8.06
C ALA A 159 -19.68 6.21 -8.60
N LEU A 160 -19.63 6.04 -9.93
CA LEU A 160 -19.65 4.71 -10.55
C LEU A 160 -18.43 3.89 -10.16
N THR A 161 -17.25 4.53 -10.02
CA THR A 161 -16.04 3.86 -9.53
C THR A 161 -16.22 3.35 -8.10
N ALA A 162 -16.86 4.12 -7.22
CA ALA A 162 -17.14 3.71 -5.85
C ALA A 162 -18.18 2.59 -5.77
N VAL A 163 -19.25 2.68 -6.56
CA VAL A 163 -20.27 1.62 -6.65
C VAL A 163 -19.66 0.32 -7.17
N ALA A 164 -18.88 0.38 -8.25
CA ALA A 164 -18.18 -0.78 -8.79
C ALA A 164 -17.17 -1.38 -7.80
N ALA A 165 -16.47 -0.53 -7.03
CA ALA A 165 -15.57 -1.00 -5.97
C ALA A 165 -16.32 -1.82 -4.92
N ILE A 166 -17.43 -1.30 -4.39
CA ILE A 166 -18.24 -1.97 -3.37
C ILE A 166 -18.83 -3.26 -3.94
N ALA A 167 -19.41 -3.20 -5.14
CA ALA A 167 -19.99 -4.37 -5.79
C ALA A 167 -18.96 -5.50 -5.98
N LEU A 168 -17.76 -5.19 -6.47
CA LEU A 168 -16.70 -6.20 -6.64
C LEU A 168 -16.20 -6.77 -5.31
N VAL A 169 -16.09 -5.95 -4.26
CA VAL A 169 -15.74 -6.44 -2.92
C VAL A 169 -16.82 -7.39 -2.40
N VAL A 170 -18.09 -7.01 -2.48
CA VAL A 170 -19.21 -7.84 -2.00
C VAL A 170 -19.29 -9.15 -2.79
N ILE A 171 -19.19 -9.09 -4.13
CA ILE A 171 -19.19 -10.29 -4.98
C ILE A 171 -18.01 -11.20 -4.62
N SER A 172 -16.81 -10.65 -4.42
CA SER A 172 -15.63 -11.44 -4.04
C SER A 172 -15.81 -12.13 -2.68
N VAL A 173 -16.39 -11.44 -1.69
CA VAL A 173 -16.65 -12.04 -0.38
C VAL A 173 -17.68 -13.16 -0.49
N VAL A 174 -18.82 -12.90 -1.13
CA VAL A 174 -19.97 -13.82 -1.17
C VAL A 174 -19.70 -15.04 -2.05
N VAL A 175 -19.06 -14.85 -3.20
CA VAL A 175 -18.90 -15.91 -4.22
C VAL A 175 -17.59 -16.68 -4.05
N ALA A 176 -16.52 -16.01 -3.61
CA ALA A 176 -15.17 -16.56 -3.66
C ALA A 176 -14.45 -16.61 -2.31
N GLY A 177 -15.12 -16.26 -1.20
CA GLY A 177 -14.51 -16.31 0.14
C GLY A 177 -13.33 -15.35 0.32
N GLY A 178 -13.23 -14.31 -0.51
CA GLY A 178 -12.18 -13.29 -0.46
C GLY A 178 -10.83 -13.69 -1.09
N GLY A 179 -9.73 -13.45 -0.37
CA GLY A 179 -8.37 -13.70 -0.87
C GLY A 179 -7.99 -12.82 -2.07
N LEU A 180 -7.32 -13.41 -3.06
CA LEU A 180 -6.87 -12.68 -4.26
C LEU A 180 -8.03 -12.12 -5.09
N THR A 181 -9.24 -12.65 -4.96
CA THR A 181 -10.41 -12.13 -5.68
C THR A 181 -10.87 -10.76 -5.18
N LEU A 182 -10.42 -10.33 -3.99
CA LEU A 182 -10.69 -8.99 -3.46
C LEU A 182 -9.91 -7.89 -4.18
N VAL A 183 -8.82 -8.24 -4.87
CA VAL A 183 -7.87 -7.27 -5.44
C VAL A 183 -8.56 -6.25 -6.35
N PRO A 184 -9.39 -6.63 -7.33
CA PRO A 184 -9.99 -5.64 -8.23
C PRO A 184 -10.89 -4.65 -7.49
N GLY A 185 -11.71 -5.13 -6.56
CA GLY A 185 -12.58 -4.30 -5.74
C GLY A 185 -11.80 -3.37 -4.81
N MET A 186 -10.77 -3.88 -4.14
CA MET A 186 -9.92 -3.08 -3.24
C MET A 186 -9.08 -2.04 -3.99
N LEU A 187 -8.57 -2.35 -5.19
CA LEU A 187 -7.88 -1.39 -6.04
C LEU A 187 -8.81 -0.24 -6.46
N LEU A 188 -10.04 -0.55 -6.88
CA LEU A 188 -11.04 0.48 -7.18
C LEU A 188 -11.43 1.28 -5.95
N LEU A 189 -11.56 0.63 -4.80
CA LEU A 189 -11.89 1.32 -3.55
C LEU A 189 -10.79 2.35 -3.21
N GLY A 190 -9.52 1.97 -3.35
CA GLY A 190 -8.39 2.88 -3.18
C GLY A 190 -8.43 4.05 -4.17
N SER A 191 -8.80 3.78 -5.43
CA SER A 191 -9.00 4.80 -6.46
C SER A 191 -10.13 5.76 -6.11
N ALA A 192 -11.28 5.24 -5.70
CA ALA A 192 -12.44 6.01 -5.28
C ALA A 192 -12.10 6.91 -4.08
N LEU A 193 -11.53 6.36 -3.01
CA LEU A 193 -11.12 7.12 -1.82
C LEU A 193 -10.17 8.26 -2.16
N THR A 194 -9.29 8.05 -3.15
CA THR A 194 -8.39 9.10 -3.65
C THR A 194 -9.18 10.21 -4.35
N ARG A 195 -10.10 9.87 -5.26
CA ARG A 195 -10.96 10.83 -5.98
C ARG A 195 -11.95 11.59 -5.08
N TYR A 196 -12.30 11.04 -3.92
CA TYR A 196 -13.09 11.72 -2.89
C TYR A 196 -12.24 12.54 -1.90
N GLY A 197 -10.91 12.53 -2.04
CA GLY A 197 -10.01 13.29 -1.17
C GLY A 197 -9.83 12.71 0.23
N VAL A 198 -10.38 11.51 0.51
CA VAL A 198 -10.31 10.86 1.84
C VAL A 198 -8.86 10.58 2.22
N VAL A 199 -8.02 10.24 1.24
CA VAL A 199 -6.58 9.96 1.42
C VAL A 199 -5.85 11.12 2.09
N ALA A 200 -6.28 12.37 1.83
CA ALA A 200 -5.69 13.53 2.48
C ALA A 200 -5.98 13.55 3.99
N ALA A 201 -7.12 13.04 4.44
CA ALA A 201 -7.50 13.01 5.85
C ALA A 201 -6.76 11.94 6.67
N ILE A 202 -6.23 10.90 6.02
CA ILE A 202 -5.50 9.80 6.67
C ILE A 202 -4.27 10.35 7.40
N GLY A 203 -4.17 10.04 8.69
CA GLY A 203 -3.10 10.49 9.58
C GLY A 203 -3.22 11.94 10.06
N ARG A 204 -4.29 12.67 9.69
CA ARG A 204 -4.50 14.07 10.07
C ARG A 204 -5.82 14.31 10.78
N ALA A 205 -6.90 13.66 10.34
CA ALA A 205 -8.23 13.86 10.91
C ALA A 205 -8.43 12.95 12.14
N ARG A 206 -8.07 13.44 13.34
CA ARG A 206 -8.19 12.67 14.60
C ARG A 206 -9.62 12.17 14.85
N ARG A 207 -10.61 13.07 14.80
CA ARG A 207 -12.03 12.73 15.01
C ARG A 207 -12.54 11.75 13.94
N GLY A 208 -12.25 12.02 12.67
CA GLY A 208 -12.65 11.13 11.57
C GLY A 208 -12.05 9.73 11.70
N SER A 209 -10.76 9.64 12.03
CA SER A 209 -10.09 8.35 12.24
C SER A 209 -10.67 7.59 13.44
N ALA A 210 -11.00 8.29 14.53
CA ALA A 210 -11.62 7.69 15.71
C ALA A 210 -13.03 7.16 15.40
N VAL A 211 -13.86 7.91 14.67
CA VAL A 211 -15.21 7.46 14.27
C VAL A 211 -15.13 6.22 13.38
N VAL A 212 -14.26 6.25 12.36
CA VAL A 212 -14.08 5.09 11.46
C VAL A 212 -13.57 3.88 12.25
N LEU A 213 -12.65 4.08 13.20
CA LEU A 213 -12.16 3.00 14.05
C LEU A 213 -13.28 2.38 14.89
N VAL A 214 -14.09 3.19 15.56
CA VAL A 214 -15.21 2.70 16.39
C VAL A 214 -16.22 1.93 15.54
N VAL A 215 -16.61 2.49 14.39
CA VAL A 215 -17.55 1.82 13.47
C VAL A 215 -16.97 0.51 12.95
N ALA A 216 -15.69 0.51 12.54
CA ALA A 216 -15.03 -0.69 12.04
C ALA A 216 -14.88 -1.77 13.12
N LEU A 217 -14.57 -1.40 14.36
CA LEU A 217 -14.51 -2.34 15.49
C LEU A 217 -15.90 -2.89 15.84
N ALA A 218 -16.93 -2.04 15.88
CA ALA A 218 -18.30 -2.47 16.12
C ALA A 218 -18.79 -3.48 15.06
N ALA A 219 -18.40 -3.27 13.80
CA ALA A 219 -18.66 -4.22 12.71
C ALA A 219 -17.77 -5.48 12.79
N ALA A 220 -16.51 -5.35 13.21
CA ALA A 220 -15.57 -6.45 13.28
C ALA A 220 -15.93 -7.47 14.38
N VAL A 221 -16.46 -7.02 15.52
CA VAL A 221 -16.80 -7.90 16.66
C VAL A 221 -17.73 -9.06 16.24
N PRO A 222 -18.93 -8.84 15.66
CA PRO A 222 -19.81 -9.94 15.27
C PRO A 222 -19.22 -10.80 14.14
N LEU A 223 -18.43 -10.21 13.24
CA LEU A 223 -17.80 -10.95 12.13
C LEU A 223 -16.67 -11.86 12.62
N VAL A 224 -15.85 -11.39 13.56
CA VAL A 224 -14.83 -12.20 14.22
C VAL A 224 -15.48 -13.27 15.07
N ALA A 225 -16.55 -12.94 15.80
CA ALA A 225 -17.30 -13.93 16.57
C ALA A 225 -17.84 -15.05 15.65
N TRP A 226 -18.36 -14.70 14.47
CA TRP A 226 -18.77 -15.67 13.46
C TRP A 226 -17.60 -16.52 12.97
N GLN A 227 -16.46 -15.92 12.61
CA GLN A 227 -15.27 -16.67 12.19
C GLN A 227 -14.75 -17.61 13.27
N VAL A 228 -14.83 -17.22 14.55
CA VAL A 228 -14.39 -18.07 15.66
C VAL A 228 -15.19 -19.38 15.71
N THR A 229 -16.48 -19.35 15.35
CA THR A 229 -17.31 -20.58 15.33
C THR A 229 -16.88 -21.60 14.28
N THR A 230 -16.16 -21.16 13.24
CA THR A 230 -15.66 -22.01 12.15
C THR A 230 -14.14 -21.95 12.02
N ILE A 231 -13.42 -21.61 13.12
CA ILE A 231 -11.99 -21.30 13.08
C ILE A 231 -11.13 -22.43 12.47
N ALA A 232 -11.50 -23.69 12.69
CA ALA A 232 -10.78 -24.85 12.16
C ALA A 232 -10.78 -24.90 10.63
N ASP A 233 -11.88 -24.45 10.00
CA ASP A 233 -12.07 -24.40 8.54
C ASP A 233 -11.77 -23.01 7.97
N SER A 234 -11.31 -22.09 8.81
CA SER A 234 -11.14 -20.69 8.45
C SER A 234 -9.82 -20.46 7.70
N GLY A 235 -9.78 -19.41 6.86
CA GLY A 235 -8.65 -19.13 5.97
C GLY A 235 -9.06 -18.35 4.74
N PHE A 236 -9.46 -19.04 3.67
CA PHE A 236 -10.03 -18.46 2.44
C PHE A 236 -11.54 -18.68 2.38
N SER A 237 -12.22 -18.34 3.49
CA SER A 237 -13.67 -18.49 3.66
C SER A 237 -14.37 -17.15 3.78
N THR A 238 -15.68 -17.13 3.53
CA THR A 238 -16.51 -15.92 3.52
C THR A 238 -16.45 -15.17 4.85
N GLU A 239 -16.53 -15.90 5.96
CA GLU A 239 -16.44 -15.35 7.31
C GLU A 239 -15.05 -14.76 7.60
N SER A 240 -13.98 -15.43 7.14
CA SER A 240 -12.61 -14.93 7.27
C SER A 240 -12.40 -13.65 6.45
N ALA A 241 -12.98 -13.58 5.25
CA ALA A 241 -12.90 -12.41 4.39
C ALA A 241 -13.70 -11.22 4.95
N ALA A 242 -14.91 -11.47 5.45
CA ALA A 242 -15.74 -10.43 6.06
C ALA A 242 -15.08 -9.86 7.32
N ALA A 243 -14.64 -10.72 8.25
CA ALA A 243 -13.90 -10.31 9.43
C ALA A 243 -12.57 -9.61 9.06
N GLY A 244 -11.85 -10.16 8.07
CA GLY A 244 -10.60 -9.62 7.55
C GLY A 244 -10.74 -8.20 6.99
N LEU A 245 -11.81 -7.92 6.23
CA LEU A 245 -12.10 -6.58 5.70
C LEU A 245 -12.44 -5.58 6.81
N ALA A 246 -13.29 -5.97 7.77
CA ALA A 246 -13.64 -5.09 8.89
C ALA A 246 -12.40 -4.75 9.74
N LEU A 247 -11.56 -5.75 10.05
CA LEU A 247 -10.30 -5.55 10.75
C LEU A 247 -9.28 -4.78 9.93
N ALA A 248 -9.21 -4.96 8.61
CA ALA A 248 -8.35 -4.17 7.72
C ALA A 248 -8.69 -2.67 7.83
N VAL A 249 -9.99 -2.33 7.82
CA VAL A 249 -10.45 -0.94 8.04
C VAL A 249 -10.09 -0.46 9.45
N ALA A 250 -10.29 -1.30 10.48
CA ALA A 250 -9.92 -0.96 11.85
C ALA A 250 -8.41 -0.72 12.00
N TYR A 251 -7.54 -1.54 11.38
CA TYR A 251 -6.09 -1.36 11.40
C TYR A 251 -5.67 -0.07 10.72
N VAL A 252 -6.21 0.24 9.53
CA VAL A 252 -5.93 1.50 8.83
C VAL A 252 -6.41 2.70 9.66
N ALA A 253 -7.61 2.63 10.25
CA ALA A 253 -8.17 3.70 11.08
C ALA A 253 -7.38 3.89 12.38
N LEU A 254 -6.94 2.81 13.02
CA LEU A 254 -6.09 2.84 14.21
C LEU A 254 -4.74 3.47 13.90
N LEU A 255 -4.05 3.04 12.84
CA LEU A 255 -2.79 3.64 12.42
C LEU A 255 -2.97 5.12 12.06
N SER A 256 -4.03 5.45 11.33
CA SER A 256 -4.40 6.84 11.02
C SER A 256 -4.62 7.68 12.29
N LEU A 257 -5.26 7.12 13.32
CA LEU A 257 -5.48 7.79 14.60
C LEU A 257 -4.16 7.95 15.38
N LEU A 258 -3.32 6.91 15.45
CA LEU A 258 -2.03 6.95 16.14
C LEU A 258 -1.07 7.98 15.51
N MET A 259 -1.14 8.17 14.20
CA MET A 259 -0.43 9.23 13.46
C MET A 259 -0.83 10.65 13.88
N THR A 260 -1.95 10.84 14.59
CA THR A 260 -2.35 12.12 15.17
C THR A 260 -1.88 12.33 16.62
N THR A 261 -1.09 11.39 17.16
CA THR A 261 -0.61 11.40 18.55
C THR A 261 0.92 11.43 18.62
N ARG A 262 1.47 11.42 19.85
CA ARG A 262 2.93 11.33 20.08
C ARG A 262 3.56 10.06 19.52
N ALA A 263 2.76 8.99 19.34
CA ALA A 263 3.22 7.73 18.73
C ALA A 263 3.66 7.89 17.26
N ALA A 264 3.26 8.99 16.59
CA ALA A 264 3.55 9.22 15.18
C ALA A 264 5.04 9.10 14.85
N ARG A 265 5.89 9.73 15.67
CA ARG A 265 7.35 9.72 15.47
C ARG A 265 7.92 8.30 15.55
N ALA A 266 7.50 7.51 16.53
CA ALA A 266 7.99 6.14 16.71
C ALA A 266 7.58 5.25 15.53
N LEU A 267 6.31 5.36 15.11
CA LEU A 267 5.77 4.61 13.99
C LEU A 267 6.43 5.00 12.65
N GLU A 268 6.71 6.28 12.44
CA GLU A 268 7.45 6.74 11.26
C GLU A 268 8.88 6.19 11.23
N VAL A 269 9.60 6.24 12.36
CA VAL A 269 10.97 5.70 12.44
C VAL A 269 10.98 4.19 12.18
N ALA A 270 10.02 3.45 12.75
CA ALA A 270 9.97 2.00 12.62
C ALA A 270 9.51 1.53 11.23
N PHE A 271 8.43 2.11 10.68
CA PHE A 271 7.73 1.52 9.53
C PHE A 271 7.82 2.35 8.25
N ALA A 272 8.05 3.66 8.31
CA ALA A 272 8.13 4.47 7.10
C ALA A 272 9.29 4.06 6.17
N PRO A 273 10.49 3.63 6.66
CA PRO A 273 11.53 3.12 5.79
C PRO A 273 11.07 1.92 4.96
N LEU A 274 10.39 0.95 5.61
CA LEU A 274 9.83 -0.22 4.94
C LEU A 274 8.80 0.18 3.87
N GLY A 275 7.87 1.08 4.21
CA GLY A 275 6.83 1.51 3.28
C GLY A 275 7.33 2.37 2.12
N ARG A 276 8.39 3.15 2.32
CA ARG A 276 9.03 3.92 1.23
C ARG A 276 9.75 3.04 0.21
N MET A 277 10.11 1.82 0.61
CA MET A 277 10.77 0.81 -0.21
C MET A 277 9.90 -0.45 -0.32
N THR A 278 8.57 -0.28 -0.39
CA THR A 278 7.61 -1.39 -0.37
C THR A 278 7.88 -2.44 -1.45
N LEU A 279 8.10 -2.02 -2.70
CA LEU A 279 8.31 -2.95 -3.82
C LEU A 279 9.65 -3.68 -3.68
N THR A 280 10.71 -2.94 -3.31
CA THR A 280 12.03 -3.53 -3.04
C THR A 280 11.95 -4.55 -1.91
N ASN A 281 11.37 -4.18 -0.77
CA ASN A 281 11.31 -5.06 0.40
C ASN A 281 10.37 -6.25 0.20
N TYR A 282 9.28 -6.08 -0.55
CA TYR A 282 8.39 -7.18 -0.92
C TYR A 282 9.12 -8.21 -1.79
N VAL A 283 9.78 -7.76 -2.87
CA VAL A 283 10.53 -8.65 -3.76
C VAL A 283 11.73 -9.29 -3.06
N LEU A 284 12.43 -8.53 -2.22
CA LEU A 284 13.56 -9.03 -1.42
C LEU A 284 13.10 -10.00 -0.30
N GLY A 285 11.85 -9.92 0.13
CA GLY A 285 11.29 -10.79 1.17
C GLY A 285 11.34 -12.27 0.76
N ALA A 286 10.94 -12.60 -0.48
CA ALA A 286 10.90 -13.99 -0.97
C ALA A 286 12.25 -14.73 -0.85
N PRO A 287 13.37 -14.22 -1.42
CA PRO A 287 14.66 -14.89 -1.29
C PRO A 287 15.18 -14.90 0.14
N LEU A 288 14.91 -13.87 0.96
CA LEU A 288 15.30 -13.88 2.38
C LEU A 288 14.55 -14.94 3.17
N MET A 289 13.25 -15.14 2.91
CA MET A 289 12.46 -16.21 3.51
C MET A 289 12.99 -17.59 3.09
N LEU A 290 13.30 -17.79 1.81
CA LEU A 290 13.91 -19.04 1.33
C LEU A 290 15.26 -19.33 1.99
N ALA A 291 16.12 -18.32 2.10
CA ALA A 291 17.41 -18.44 2.77
C ALA A 291 17.24 -18.79 4.25
N ALA A 292 16.32 -18.11 4.96
CA ALA A 292 16.02 -18.43 6.35
C ALA A 292 15.43 -19.84 6.51
N GLY A 293 14.57 -20.26 5.58
CA GLY A 293 14.00 -21.61 5.51
C GLY A 293 15.07 -22.69 5.40
N ALA A 294 16.08 -22.46 4.57
CA ALA A 294 17.21 -23.37 4.41
C ALA A 294 18.15 -23.37 5.62
N VAL A 295 18.46 -22.20 6.19
CA VAL A 295 19.39 -22.06 7.32
C VAL A 295 18.81 -22.64 8.63
N LEU A 296 17.51 -22.46 8.85
CA LEU A 296 16.82 -22.88 10.08
C LEU A 296 16.11 -24.24 9.94
N ASP A 297 16.25 -24.90 8.78
CA ASP A 297 15.56 -26.15 8.43
C ASP A 297 14.05 -26.11 8.73
N LEU A 298 13.39 -25.02 8.31
CA LEU A 298 11.96 -24.81 8.55
C LEU A 298 11.04 -25.91 8.01
N PRO A 299 11.36 -26.64 6.91
CA PRO A 299 10.55 -27.79 6.51
C PRO A 299 10.42 -28.88 7.57
N HIS A 300 11.45 -29.08 8.41
CA HIS A 300 11.47 -30.08 9.48
C HIS A 300 11.18 -29.49 10.87
N ALA A 301 10.82 -28.21 10.95
CA ALA A 301 10.49 -27.58 12.21
C ALA A 301 9.18 -28.15 12.82
N THR A 302 9.23 -28.46 14.11
CA THR A 302 8.10 -28.99 14.89
C THR A 302 7.50 -27.97 15.86
N SER A 303 7.85 -26.70 15.69
CA SER A 303 7.33 -25.58 16.49
C SER A 303 7.33 -24.29 15.68
N TRP A 304 6.46 -23.34 16.05
CA TRP A 304 6.34 -22.04 15.38
C TRP A 304 7.50 -21.09 15.66
N THR A 305 8.22 -21.29 16.76
CA THR A 305 9.30 -20.42 17.23
C THR A 305 10.35 -20.08 16.16
N PRO A 306 10.97 -21.04 15.45
CA PRO A 306 11.98 -20.72 14.42
C PRO A 306 11.39 -19.91 13.26
N MET A 307 10.15 -20.19 12.85
CA MET A 307 9.48 -19.43 11.78
C MET A 307 9.19 -17.99 12.20
N LEU A 308 8.62 -17.79 13.40
CA LEU A 308 8.30 -16.46 13.91
C LEU A 308 9.57 -15.63 14.15
N LEU A 309 10.63 -16.26 14.68
CA LEU A 309 11.93 -15.61 14.85
C LEU A 309 12.53 -15.20 13.51
N ALA A 310 12.45 -16.07 12.49
CA ALA A 310 12.91 -15.74 11.14
C ALA A 310 12.20 -14.49 10.58
N VAL A 311 10.87 -14.39 10.72
CA VAL A 311 10.12 -13.20 10.28
C VAL A 311 10.62 -11.94 10.97
N VAL A 312 10.75 -11.97 12.31
CA VAL A 312 11.21 -10.82 13.09
C VAL A 312 12.61 -10.38 12.66
N VAL A 313 13.54 -11.33 12.52
CA VAL A 313 14.92 -11.05 12.09
C VAL A 313 14.93 -10.43 10.68
N ILE A 314 14.22 -11.02 9.72
CA ILE A 314 14.15 -10.49 8.35
C ILE A 314 13.56 -9.07 8.36
N LEU A 315 12.48 -8.83 9.10
CA LEU A 315 11.84 -7.52 9.18
C LEU A 315 12.77 -6.46 9.78
N VAL A 316 13.47 -6.78 10.87
CA VAL A 316 14.43 -5.86 11.50
C VAL A 316 15.57 -5.54 10.55
N LEU A 317 16.15 -6.56 9.90
CA LEU A 317 17.20 -6.36 8.91
C LEU A 317 16.73 -5.50 7.74
N GLN A 318 15.55 -5.77 7.18
CA GLN A 318 14.96 -4.98 6.11
C GLN A 318 14.67 -3.54 6.56
N ALA A 319 14.19 -3.32 7.78
CA ALA A 319 13.89 -1.99 8.31
C ALA A 319 15.17 -1.17 8.48
N VAL A 320 16.21 -1.74 9.10
CA VAL A 320 17.51 -1.10 9.27
C VAL A 320 18.17 -0.82 7.92
N ALA A 321 18.23 -1.82 7.03
CA ALA A 321 18.80 -1.65 5.69
C ALA A 321 18.06 -0.58 4.89
N SER A 322 16.72 -0.56 4.93
CA SER A 322 15.91 0.47 4.28
C SER A 322 16.18 1.86 4.87
N ALA A 323 16.28 1.97 6.20
CA ALA A 323 16.58 3.24 6.85
C ALA A 323 17.95 3.77 6.46
N LEU A 324 18.99 2.92 6.48
CA LEU A 324 20.35 3.27 6.06
C LEU A 324 20.41 3.63 4.57
N TRP A 325 19.77 2.84 3.71
CA TRP A 325 19.68 3.09 2.28
C TRP A 325 19.07 4.47 1.99
N LEU A 326 17.95 4.78 2.65
CA LEU A 326 17.26 6.04 2.46
C LEU A 326 18.04 7.25 2.99
N ARG A 327 19.15 7.09 3.71
CA ARG A 327 20.06 8.22 4.04
C ARG A 327 20.85 8.68 2.81
N ALA A 328 21.24 7.75 1.93
CA ALA A 328 22.00 8.04 0.73
C ALA A 328 21.11 8.21 -0.53
N PHE A 329 20.03 7.45 -0.62
CA PHE A 329 19.17 7.38 -1.81
C PHE A 329 17.78 7.95 -1.55
N ALA A 330 17.14 8.47 -2.61
CA ALA A 330 15.82 9.07 -2.50
C ALA A 330 14.69 8.02 -2.46
N GLN A 331 14.94 6.85 -3.07
CA GLN A 331 13.99 5.77 -3.33
C GLN A 331 14.71 4.42 -3.24
N GLY A 332 13.94 3.33 -3.08
CA GLY A 332 14.50 2.00 -3.25
C GLY A 332 14.82 1.69 -4.72
N PRO A 333 15.69 0.70 -4.98
CA PRO A 333 16.15 0.36 -6.31
C PRO A 333 15.02 -0.04 -7.26
N LEU A 334 14.10 -0.91 -6.84
CA LEU A 334 12.98 -1.32 -7.68
C LEU A 334 11.96 -0.20 -7.87
N GLU A 335 11.73 0.63 -6.85
CA GLU A 335 10.86 1.81 -6.97
C GLU A 335 11.42 2.82 -7.98
N TRP A 336 12.74 3.01 -7.99
CA TRP A 336 13.41 3.89 -8.95
C TRP A 336 13.29 3.34 -10.37
N LEU A 337 13.58 2.05 -10.59
CA LEU A 337 13.46 1.40 -11.88
C LEU A 337 12.01 1.50 -12.40
N TRP A 338 11.05 1.19 -11.52
CA TRP A 338 9.63 1.28 -11.83
C TRP A 338 9.19 2.71 -12.18
N ARG A 339 9.71 3.71 -11.46
CA ARG A 339 9.44 5.13 -11.73
C ARG A 339 10.08 5.60 -13.04
N TRP A 340 11.32 5.18 -13.32
CA TRP A 340 12.01 5.51 -14.55
C TRP A 340 11.23 5.02 -15.75
N GLY A 341 10.80 3.75 -15.76
CA GLY A 341 9.98 3.24 -16.87
C GLY A 341 8.59 3.90 -16.93
N THR A 342 7.98 4.25 -15.80
CA THR A 342 6.67 4.93 -15.77
C THR A 342 6.71 6.27 -16.52
N TRP A 343 7.72 7.09 -16.24
CA TRP A 343 7.82 8.46 -16.76
C TRP A 343 8.72 8.60 -17.98
N GLY A 344 9.52 7.58 -18.31
CA GLY A 344 10.53 7.63 -19.37
C GLY A 344 11.71 8.55 -19.08
N THR A 345 11.71 9.26 -17.95
CA THR A 345 12.76 10.19 -17.54
C THR A 345 13.53 9.63 -16.34
N ARG A 346 14.87 9.71 -16.39
CA ARG A 346 15.74 9.30 -15.29
C ARG A 346 15.67 10.34 -14.18
N GLY A 347 14.82 10.10 -13.19
CA GLY A 347 14.77 10.92 -11.98
C GLY A 347 16.02 10.74 -11.10
N PRO A 348 16.29 11.68 -10.17
CA PRO A 348 17.45 11.61 -9.30
C PRO A 348 17.40 10.36 -8.42
N PHE A 349 18.43 9.53 -8.52
CA PHE A 349 18.55 8.29 -7.73
C PHE A 349 19.13 8.56 -6.34
N ARG A 350 20.19 9.37 -6.28
CA ARG A 350 20.79 9.86 -5.03
C ARG A 350 20.03 11.08 -4.52
N ARG A 351 19.98 11.28 -3.20
CA ARG A 351 19.48 12.55 -2.65
C ARG A 351 20.43 13.68 -3.06
N ALA A 352 19.87 14.80 -3.50
CA ALA A 352 20.64 16.05 -3.55
C ALA A 352 21.09 16.34 -2.12
N ARG A 353 22.41 16.51 -1.92
CA ARG A 353 22.99 16.81 -0.62
C ARG A 353 22.60 18.21 -0.18
#